data_AF-I4G233-F1
#
_entry.id   AF-I4G233-F1
#
_cell.length_a   1.000
_cell.length_b   1.000
_cell.length_c   1.000
_cell.angle_alpha   90.00
_cell.angle_beta   90.00
_cell.angle_gamma   90.00
#
_symmetry.space_group_name_H-M   'P 1'
#
loop_
_entity.id
_entity.type
_entity.pdbx_description
1 polymer ?
#
loop_
_entity_poly.entity_id
_entity_poly.type
_entity_poly.pdbx_seq_one_letter_code
_entity_poly.pdbx_strand_id
1 'polypeptide(L)'
;MDWHLDRLLKLPDMTVVKVQEIEGLIFLSLESLKEGIICPHCENYTEDVHQTREVLVRDLSICGRGVYLKVPRRQFICSECGRYTTEELEGMVFKRHHTERYEEYVYGRVVATTVKQVSREEQLKEDEIQAIFEAVSEEKNQKNWQPVKHIGLDEISTAKGQKKYRAVVSDLDKKCLIDVIASRTQEELIEVLSQQPKDIREKVEEVCIDRWGGFVKVIEEVFPNAIIVYDRFHVMKMVNKRLNEIRCKLGMRAKGMRHLLLSNREDLTIIRKRRTI
;
A
#
# COMPACT_ATOMS: atom_id res chain seq x y z
N MET A 1 12.59 35.66 -14.12
CA MET A 1 11.84 35.21 -12.94
C MET A 1 10.36 35.26 -13.30
N ASP A 2 9.71 34.11 -13.41
CA ASP A 2 8.28 34.00 -13.78
C ASP A 2 7.45 33.66 -12.53
N TRP A 3 7.06 34.71 -11.80
CA TRP A 3 6.31 34.61 -10.54
C TRP A 3 5.06 33.72 -10.63
N HIS A 4 4.40 33.69 -11.81
CA HIS A 4 3.18 32.91 -11.99
C HIS A 4 3.46 31.40 -11.98
N LEU A 5 4.58 30.98 -12.57
CA LEU A 5 4.99 29.59 -12.57
C LEU A 5 5.49 29.15 -11.20
N ASP A 6 6.22 29.99 -10.48
CA ASP A 6 6.67 29.69 -9.10
C ASP A 6 5.46 29.45 -8.18
N ARG A 7 4.44 30.30 -8.29
CA ARG A 7 3.18 30.15 -7.53
C ARG A 7 2.39 28.90 -7.93
N LEU A 8 2.45 28.51 -9.20
CA LEU A 8 1.78 27.30 -9.69
C LEU A 8 2.50 26.05 -9.21
N LEU A 9 3.82 26.02 -9.36
CA LEU A 9 4.66 24.88 -8.99
C LEU A 9 4.82 24.74 -7.48
N LYS A 10 4.78 25.80 -6.68
CA LYS A 10 4.92 25.73 -5.21
C LYS A 10 6.11 24.86 -4.75
N LEU A 11 7.22 24.92 -5.49
CA LEU A 11 8.45 24.24 -5.09
C LEU A 11 9.21 25.16 -4.13
N PRO A 12 9.50 24.72 -2.89
CA PRO A 12 10.23 25.53 -1.93
C PRO A 12 11.61 25.91 -2.46
N ASP A 13 12.03 27.14 -2.16
CA ASP A 13 13.38 27.66 -2.44
C ASP A 13 13.84 27.54 -3.91
N MET A 14 12.90 27.48 -4.85
CA MET A 14 13.17 27.34 -6.27
C MET A 14 12.38 28.36 -7.08
N THR A 15 13.00 28.90 -8.14
CA THR A 15 12.34 29.77 -9.11
C THR A 15 12.54 29.27 -10.53
N VAL A 16 11.53 29.45 -11.38
CA VAL A 16 11.61 29.16 -12.81
C VAL A 16 12.28 30.32 -13.53
N VAL A 17 13.40 30.00 -14.17
CA VAL A 17 14.18 30.98 -14.95
C VAL A 17 14.01 30.83 -16.45
N LYS A 18 13.62 29.64 -16.92
CA LYS A 18 13.43 29.38 -18.35
C LYS A 18 12.36 28.33 -18.58
N VAL A 19 11.55 28.56 -19.61
CA VAL A 19 10.57 27.61 -20.14
C VAL A 19 10.97 27.22 -21.55
N GLN A 20 10.94 25.93 -21.85
CA GLN A 20 11.14 25.42 -23.20
C GLN A 20 10.06 24.37 -23.51
N GLU A 21 9.59 24.32 -24.74
CA GLU A 21 8.68 23.28 -25.20
C GLU A 21 9.39 22.49 -26.31
N ILE A 22 9.45 21.17 -26.15
CA ILE A 22 10.12 20.26 -27.07
C ILE A 22 9.22 19.04 -27.23
N GLU A 23 8.80 18.75 -28.47
CA GLU A 23 7.95 17.58 -28.78
C GLU A 23 6.65 17.50 -27.93
N GLY A 24 6.08 18.64 -27.56
CA GLY A 24 4.87 18.72 -26.74
C GLY A 24 5.09 18.52 -25.22
N LEU A 25 6.35 18.36 -24.79
CA LEU A 25 6.76 18.34 -23.39
C LEU A 25 7.26 19.72 -22.96
N ILE A 26 6.96 20.09 -21.71
CA ILE A 26 7.39 21.34 -21.09
C ILE A 26 8.63 21.08 -20.25
N PHE A 27 9.69 21.85 -20.48
CA PHE A 27 10.92 21.83 -19.70
C PHE A 27 11.07 23.16 -18.95
N LEU A 28 11.16 23.08 -17.62
CA LEU A 28 11.30 24.24 -16.74
C LEU A 28 12.70 24.20 -16.11
N SER A 29 13.56 25.17 -16.45
CA SER A 29 14.82 25.36 -15.76
C SER A 29 14.61 26.07 -14.44
N LEU A 30 15.10 25.44 -13.38
CA LEU A 30 15.01 25.97 -12.02
C LEU A 30 16.35 26.56 -11.59
N GLU A 31 16.28 27.57 -10.73
CA GLU A 31 17.40 28.07 -9.94
C GLU A 31 17.02 28.01 -8.45
N SER A 32 18.00 27.67 -7.60
CA SER A 32 17.80 27.68 -6.15
C SER A 32 17.86 29.13 -5.64
N LEU A 33 16.92 29.48 -4.78
CA LEU A 33 16.86 30.76 -4.07
C LEU A 33 17.79 30.76 -2.84
N LYS A 34 18.26 29.60 -2.39
CA LYS A 34 19.20 29.46 -1.28
C LYS A 34 20.63 29.71 -1.77
N GLU A 35 21.41 30.48 -1.03
CA GLU A 35 22.84 30.70 -1.32
C GLU A 35 23.72 29.56 -0.77
N GLY A 36 23.29 28.91 0.30
CA GLY A 36 24.04 27.86 0.99
C GLY A 36 23.16 26.92 1.81
N ILE A 37 23.81 26.05 2.57
CA ILE A 37 23.15 25.01 3.37
C ILE A 37 23.80 24.86 4.75
N ILE A 38 23.10 24.19 5.68
CA ILE A 38 23.67 23.72 6.93
C ILE A 38 24.32 22.36 6.71
N CYS A 39 25.59 22.21 7.10
CA CYS A 39 26.31 20.95 6.96
C CYS A 39 25.70 19.86 7.86
N PRO A 40 25.27 18.69 7.33
CA PRO A 40 24.66 17.64 8.15
C PRO A 40 25.66 16.89 9.05
N HIS A 41 26.96 17.21 8.98
CA HIS A 41 28.00 16.53 9.76
C HIS A 41 28.50 17.34 10.96
N CYS A 42 28.51 18.66 10.86
CA CYS A 42 29.03 19.55 11.90
C CYS A 42 28.12 20.75 12.19
N GLU A 43 26.97 20.83 11.52
CA GLU A 43 25.93 21.85 11.70
C GLU A 43 26.35 23.30 11.40
N ASN A 44 27.56 23.50 10.85
CA ASN A 44 28.02 24.79 10.37
C ASN A 44 27.44 25.12 8.99
N TYR A 45 27.14 26.40 8.77
CA TYR A 45 26.66 26.91 7.49
C TYR A 45 27.78 26.98 6.45
N THR A 46 27.45 26.70 5.19
CA THR A 46 28.39 26.78 4.07
C THR A 46 27.70 27.22 2.78
N GLU A 47 28.34 28.13 2.05
CA GLU A 47 27.97 28.59 0.70
C GLU A 47 28.93 28.04 -0.36
N ASP A 48 29.96 27.29 0.05
CA ASP A 48 31.03 26.82 -0.83
C ASP A 48 30.54 25.67 -1.72
N VAL A 49 30.07 26.02 -2.91
CA VAL A 49 29.62 25.05 -3.92
C VAL A 49 30.83 24.38 -4.56
N HIS A 50 30.97 23.08 -4.35
CA HIS A 50 31.98 22.27 -5.01
C HIS A 50 31.62 21.97 -6.46
N GLN A 51 30.37 21.57 -6.72
CA GLN A 51 29.86 21.33 -8.07
C GLN A 51 28.35 21.50 -8.13
N THR A 52 27.83 21.82 -9.31
CA THR A 52 26.40 21.80 -9.61
C THR A 52 26.15 20.88 -10.79
N ARG A 53 25.20 19.95 -10.66
CA ARG A 53 24.77 19.06 -11.74
C ARG A 53 23.31 19.29 -12.05
N GLU A 54 22.98 19.56 -13.31
CA GLU A 54 21.60 19.60 -13.75
C GLU A 54 21.05 18.17 -13.83
N VAL A 55 19.93 17.92 -13.18
CA VAL A 55 19.20 16.64 -13.24
C VAL A 55 17.80 16.91 -13.76
N LEU A 56 17.36 16.06 -14.68
CA LEU A 56 16.00 16.10 -15.17
C LEU A 56 15.08 15.33 -14.22
N VAL A 57 14.03 15.99 -13.74
CA VAL A 57 13.06 15.44 -12.79
C VAL A 57 11.65 15.59 -13.39
N ARG A 58 10.92 14.48 -13.51
CA ARG A 58 9.53 14.45 -13.97
C ARG A 58 8.60 15.03 -12.91
N ASP A 59 7.67 15.87 -13.34
CA ASP A 59 6.66 16.48 -12.48
C ASP A 59 5.25 16.35 -13.06
N LEU A 60 4.24 16.79 -12.30
CA LEU A 60 2.84 16.79 -12.72
C LEU A 60 2.64 17.54 -14.04
N SER A 61 1.84 16.93 -14.92
CA SER A 61 1.50 17.53 -16.22
C SER A 61 0.76 18.86 -16.06
N ILE A 62 1.14 19.87 -16.86
CA ILE A 62 0.46 21.16 -16.92
C ILE A 62 -0.39 21.20 -18.20
N CYS A 63 -1.69 21.39 -18.04
CA CYS A 63 -2.65 21.40 -19.16
C CYS A 63 -2.56 20.14 -20.05
N GLY A 64 -2.35 18.97 -19.45
CA GLY A 64 -2.23 17.69 -20.15
C GLY A 64 -0.89 17.47 -20.86
N ARG A 65 0.06 18.41 -20.76
CA ARG A 65 1.42 18.26 -21.29
C ARG A 65 2.37 17.85 -20.18
N GLY A 66 3.20 16.85 -20.47
CA GLY A 66 4.18 16.37 -19.52
C GLY A 66 5.22 17.43 -19.18
N VAL A 67 5.57 17.55 -17.90
CA VAL A 67 6.50 18.55 -17.39
C VAL A 67 7.76 17.88 -16.87
N TYR A 68 8.92 18.41 -17.26
CA TYR A 68 10.21 18.06 -16.71
C TYR A 68 10.91 19.28 -16.15
N LEU A 69 11.41 19.16 -14.93
CA LEU A 69 12.17 20.16 -14.21
C LEU A 69 13.66 19.90 -14.43
N LYS A 70 14.39 20.91 -14.89
CA LYS A 70 15.86 20.90 -14.91
C LYS A 70 16.34 21.48 -13.59
N VAL A 71 16.66 20.59 -12.66
CA VAL A 71 16.95 20.90 -11.26
C VAL A 71 18.46 21.02 -11.06
N PRO A 72 18.96 22.16 -10.54
CA PRO A 72 20.38 22.32 -10.23
C PRO A 72 20.68 21.64 -8.90
N ARG A 73 21.12 20.38 -8.93
CA ARG A 73 21.57 19.66 -7.74
C ARG A 73 22.98 20.12 -7.38
N ARG A 74 23.09 20.91 -6.30
CA ARG A 74 24.35 21.45 -5.81
C ARG A 74 24.98 20.52 -4.79
N GLN A 75 26.29 20.33 -4.89
CA GLN A 75 27.10 19.69 -3.87
C GLN A 75 28.01 20.74 -3.25
N PHE A 76 27.95 20.85 -1.94
CA PHE A 76 28.74 21.78 -1.14
C PHE A 76 29.92 21.07 -0.49
N ILE A 77 30.98 21.81 -0.21
CA ILE A 77 32.09 21.38 0.63
C ILE A 77 32.13 22.25 1.89
N CYS A 78 32.05 21.63 3.07
CA CYS A 78 32.09 22.38 4.32
C CYS A 78 33.54 22.79 4.65
N SER A 79 33.79 24.08 4.81
CA SER A 79 35.10 24.64 5.17
C SER A 79 35.59 24.21 6.56
N GLU A 80 34.66 23.99 7.49
CA GLU A 80 34.98 23.61 8.88
C GLU A 80 35.39 22.13 9.03
N CYS A 81 34.69 21.21 8.35
CA CYS A 81 34.93 19.76 8.49
C CYS A 81 35.50 19.08 7.24
N GLY A 82 35.63 19.79 6.12
CA GLY A 82 36.15 19.30 4.85
C GLY A 82 35.28 18.25 4.14
N ARG A 83 34.05 18.00 4.62
CA ARG A 83 33.15 16.98 4.05
C ARG A 83 32.25 17.55 2.97
N TYR A 84 31.95 16.71 1.99
CA TYR A 84 31.02 17.01 0.91
C TYR A 84 29.60 16.60 1.29
N THR A 85 28.63 17.43 0.94
CA THR A 85 27.21 17.10 1.07
C THR A 85 26.42 17.57 -0.14
N THR A 86 25.40 16.82 -0.53
CA THR A 86 24.50 17.24 -1.60
C THR A 86 23.31 17.96 -0.98
N GLU A 87 22.90 19.07 -1.58
CA GLU A 87 21.73 19.82 -1.14
C GLU A 87 20.46 18.94 -1.20
N GLU A 88 19.78 18.87 -0.06
CA GLU A 88 18.45 18.29 0.05
C GLU A 88 17.43 19.30 -0.46
N LEU A 89 16.54 18.83 -1.34
CA LEU A 89 15.50 19.65 -1.95
C LEU A 89 14.14 19.11 -1.54
N GLU A 90 13.34 19.96 -0.90
CA GLU A 90 12.00 19.58 -0.45
C GLU A 90 11.10 19.22 -1.64
N GLY A 91 10.39 18.09 -1.54
CA GLY A 91 9.56 17.56 -2.62
C GLY A 91 10.34 16.78 -3.68
N MET A 92 11.65 16.57 -3.52
CA MET A 92 12.49 15.83 -4.47
C MET A 92 13.57 15.00 -3.76
N VAL A 93 13.28 13.71 -3.54
CA VAL A 93 14.22 12.75 -2.96
C VAL A 93 15.50 12.61 -3.81
N PHE A 94 16.66 12.54 -3.14
CA PHE A 94 17.95 12.36 -3.81
C PHE A 94 17.98 11.07 -4.64
N LYS A 95 18.57 11.12 -5.84
CA LYS A 95 18.63 10.05 -6.86
C LYS A 95 17.28 9.64 -7.49
N ARG A 96 16.14 10.14 -7.01
CA ARG A 96 14.86 9.95 -7.72
C ARG A 96 14.76 10.95 -8.87
N HIS A 97 14.14 10.50 -9.96
CA HIS A 97 13.95 11.29 -11.19
C HIS A 97 12.53 11.83 -11.30
N HIS A 98 11.80 11.88 -10.18
CA HIS A 98 10.42 12.33 -10.08
C HIS A 98 10.27 13.22 -8.86
N THR A 99 9.32 14.17 -8.90
CA THR A 99 8.91 14.88 -7.69
C THR A 99 8.07 13.97 -6.81
N GLU A 100 8.15 14.12 -5.48
CA GLU A 100 7.37 13.32 -4.53
C GLU A 100 5.87 13.43 -4.82
N ARG A 101 5.40 14.62 -5.20
CA ARG A 101 3.99 14.83 -5.60
C ARG A 101 3.60 14.10 -6.87
N TYR A 102 4.53 13.92 -7.81
CA TYR A 102 4.28 13.14 -9.03
C TYR A 102 4.20 11.65 -8.67
N GLU A 103 5.10 11.18 -7.82
CA GLU A 103 5.08 9.80 -7.32
C GLU A 103 3.77 9.47 -6.60
N GLU A 104 3.32 10.35 -5.70
CA GLU A 104 2.02 10.22 -5.01
C GLU A 104 0.83 10.22 -5.99
N TYR A 105 0.86 11.07 -7.02
CA TYR A 105 -0.16 11.05 -8.07
C TYR A 105 -0.16 9.72 -8.83
N VAL A 106 1.00 9.24 -9.28
CA VAL A 106 1.13 7.96 -10.00
C VAL A 106 0.63 6.81 -9.12
N TYR A 107 1.03 6.78 -7.84
CA TYR A 107 0.55 5.78 -6.89
C TYR A 107 -0.98 5.79 -6.80
N GLY A 108 -1.60 6.95 -6.58
CA GLY A 108 -3.06 7.08 -6.51
C GLY A 108 -3.76 6.66 -7.80
N ARG A 109 -3.16 6.94 -8.97
CA ARG A 109 -3.66 6.47 -10.26
C ARG A 109 -3.61 4.95 -10.36
N VAL A 110 -2.49 4.32 -10.02
CA VAL A 110 -2.34 2.86 -10.10
C VAL A 110 -3.32 2.16 -9.16
N VAL A 111 -3.56 2.68 -7.95
CA VAL A 111 -4.59 2.17 -7.02
C VAL A 111 -5.98 2.17 -7.67
N ALA A 112 -6.30 3.19 -8.46
CA ALA A 112 -7.60 3.33 -9.12
C ALA A 112 -7.72 2.59 -10.47
N THR A 113 -6.60 2.16 -11.06
CA THR A 113 -6.59 1.54 -12.40
C THR A 113 -5.53 0.43 -12.51
N THR A 114 -4.75 0.41 -13.60
CA THR A 114 -3.68 -0.56 -13.84
C THR A 114 -2.39 0.16 -14.22
N VAL A 115 -1.24 -0.43 -13.88
CA VAL A 115 0.10 0.04 -14.29
C VAL A 115 0.17 0.31 -15.80
N LYS A 116 -0.39 -0.61 -16.60
CA LYS A 116 -0.44 -0.48 -18.06
C LYS A 116 -1.25 0.72 -18.55
N GLN A 117 -2.35 1.04 -17.90
CA GLN A 117 -3.15 2.23 -18.24
C GLN A 117 -2.38 3.51 -17.90
N VAL A 118 -1.80 3.58 -16.69
CA VAL A 118 -1.02 4.75 -16.25
C VAL A 118 0.22 4.95 -17.12
N SER A 119 0.94 3.88 -17.46
CA SER A 119 2.07 3.89 -18.39
C SER A 119 1.72 4.53 -19.74
N ARG A 120 0.55 4.20 -20.30
CA ARG A 120 0.09 4.78 -21.58
C ARG A 120 -0.26 6.26 -21.46
N GLU A 121 -0.92 6.65 -20.38
CA GLU A 121 -1.36 8.04 -20.15
C GLU A 121 -0.18 8.96 -19.85
N GLU A 122 0.76 8.49 -19.03
CA GLU A 122 1.94 9.25 -18.62
C GLU A 122 3.13 9.10 -19.58
N GLN A 123 3.02 8.20 -20.57
CA GLN A 123 4.06 7.90 -21.58
C GLN A 123 5.38 7.43 -20.96
N LEU A 124 5.29 6.68 -19.85
CA LEU A 124 6.43 6.07 -19.14
C LEU A 124 6.44 4.56 -19.31
N LYS A 125 7.58 3.92 -19.07
CA LYS A 125 7.67 2.45 -19.10
C LYS A 125 6.88 1.84 -17.94
N GLU A 126 6.26 0.67 -18.16
CA GLU A 126 5.53 -0.04 -17.10
C GLU A 126 6.41 -0.33 -15.88
N ASP A 127 7.69 -0.70 -16.09
CA ASP A 127 8.66 -0.94 -15.01
C ASP A 127 8.93 0.31 -14.15
N GLU A 128 8.92 1.50 -14.76
CA GLU A 128 9.12 2.76 -14.05
C GLU A 128 7.91 3.11 -13.19
N ILE A 129 6.70 2.94 -13.74
CA ILE A 129 5.45 3.10 -12.99
C ILE A 129 5.37 2.10 -11.83
N GLN A 130 5.78 0.85 -12.06
CA GLN A 130 5.82 -0.20 -11.04
C GLN A 130 6.79 0.17 -9.92
N ALA A 131 8.00 0.65 -10.25
CA ALA A 131 8.98 1.08 -9.26
C ALA A 131 8.49 2.25 -8.40
N ILE A 132 7.82 3.25 -9.00
CA ILE A 132 7.19 4.36 -8.27
C ILE A 132 6.12 3.82 -7.31
N PHE A 133 5.25 2.93 -7.80
CA PHE A 133 4.18 2.36 -6.99
C PHE A 133 4.73 1.58 -5.78
N GLU A 134 5.77 0.77 -5.98
CA GLU A 134 6.43 -0.01 -4.92
C GLU A 134 7.06 0.91 -3.88
N ALA A 135 7.84 1.91 -4.30
CA ALA A 135 8.51 2.85 -3.40
C ALA A 135 7.51 3.60 -2.50
N VAL A 136 6.44 4.14 -3.09
CA VAL A 136 5.39 4.85 -2.35
C VAL A 136 4.57 3.88 -1.48
N SER A 137 4.32 2.65 -1.95
CA SER A 137 3.62 1.65 -1.16
C SER A 137 4.41 1.23 0.07
N GLU A 138 5.73 1.08 -0.03
CA GLU A 138 6.59 0.74 1.08
C GLU A 138 6.56 1.83 2.17
N GLU A 139 6.69 3.10 1.80
CA GLU A 139 6.54 4.23 2.75
C GLU A 139 5.18 4.23 3.44
N LYS A 140 4.10 3.94 2.72
CA LYS A 140 2.76 3.88 3.31
C LYS A 140 2.53 2.64 4.18
N ASN A 141 3.18 1.52 3.87
CA ASN A 141 3.07 0.26 4.61
C ASN A 141 3.88 0.23 5.91
N GLN A 142 4.88 1.10 6.08
CA GLN A 142 5.70 1.21 7.30
C GLN A 142 4.95 1.72 8.55
N LYS A 143 3.62 1.72 8.54
CA LYS A 143 2.81 2.12 9.70
C LYS A 143 2.57 0.91 10.59
N ASN A 144 3.01 1.01 11.85
CA ASN A 144 2.60 0.10 12.91
C ASN A 144 1.08 -0.06 12.93
N TRP A 145 0.61 -1.24 13.29
CA TRP A 145 -0.81 -1.47 13.47
C TRP A 145 -1.40 -0.42 14.41
N GLN A 146 -2.62 0.00 14.15
CA GLN A 146 -3.39 0.70 15.17
C GLN A 146 -3.84 -0.33 16.21
N PRO A 147 -4.04 0.06 17.48
CA PRO A 147 -4.61 -0.83 18.48
C PRO A 147 -5.92 -1.47 17.97
N VAL A 148 -5.98 -2.81 18.01
CA VAL A 148 -7.09 -3.63 17.52
C VAL A 148 -7.41 -4.71 18.54
N LYS A 149 -8.71 -4.98 18.75
CA LYS A 149 -9.21 -5.98 19.70
C LYS A 149 -9.61 -7.28 19.00
N HIS A 150 -10.31 -7.17 17.88
CA HIS A 150 -10.83 -8.31 17.12
C HIS A 150 -10.16 -8.39 15.75
N ILE A 151 -9.37 -9.44 15.53
CA ILE A 151 -8.63 -9.66 14.28
C ILE A 151 -9.27 -10.79 13.48
N GLY A 152 -9.38 -10.62 12.16
CA GLY A 152 -9.68 -11.70 11.23
C GLY A 152 -8.41 -12.14 10.50
N LEU A 153 -8.14 -13.44 10.50
CA LEU A 153 -6.99 -14.07 9.86
C LEU A 153 -7.47 -15.12 8.85
N ASP A 154 -7.31 -14.83 7.56
CA ASP A 154 -7.79 -15.65 6.45
C ASP A 154 -6.68 -15.92 5.40
N GLU A 155 -6.88 -16.89 4.51
CA GLU A 155 -5.97 -17.19 3.40
C GLU A 155 -6.59 -16.79 2.05
N ILE A 156 -5.86 -16.01 1.26
CA ILE A 156 -6.21 -15.76 -0.16
C ILE A 156 -5.25 -16.48 -1.10
N SER A 157 -5.78 -17.11 -2.14
CA SER A 157 -4.98 -17.66 -3.22
C SER A 157 -4.76 -16.60 -4.30
N THR A 158 -3.51 -16.18 -4.50
CA THR A 158 -3.16 -15.12 -5.46
C THR A 158 -2.95 -15.64 -6.88
N ALA A 159 -2.77 -16.95 -7.06
CA ALA A 159 -2.65 -17.59 -8.37
C ALA A 159 -3.35 -18.95 -8.37
N LYS A 160 -4.43 -19.04 -9.16
CA LYS A 160 -5.25 -20.25 -9.29
C LYS A 160 -4.38 -21.42 -9.76
N GLY A 161 -4.19 -22.42 -8.89
CA GLY A 161 -3.42 -23.64 -9.19
C GLY A 161 -1.93 -23.62 -8.82
N GLN A 162 -1.36 -22.47 -8.43
CA GLN A 162 0.08 -22.36 -8.10
C GLN A 162 0.39 -22.46 -6.60
N LYS A 163 -0.61 -22.70 -5.74
CA LYS A 163 -0.46 -22.78 -4.27
C LYS A 163 0.23 -21.57 -3.63
N LYS A 164 0.16 -20.39 -4.25
CA LYS A 164 0.62 -19.13 -3.67
C LYS A 164 -0.49 -18.55 -2.80
N TYR A 165 -0.38 -18.77 -1.51
CA TYR A 165 -1.31 -18.25 -0.51
C TYR A 165 -0.71 -17.04 0.19
N ARG A 166 -1.57 -16.11 0.58
CA ARG A 166 -1.21 -14.97 1.43
C ARG A 166 -2.16 -14.95 2.62
N ALA A 167 -1.64 -14.68 3.80
CA ALA A 167 -2.47 -14.44 4.96
C ALA A 167 -2.99 -13.00 4.94
N VAL A 168 -4.29 -12.84 5.13
CA VAL A 168 -4.97 -11.55 5.21
C VAL A 168 -5.30 -11.29 6.66
N VAL A 169 -4.84 -10.16 7.17
CA VAL A 169 -5.12 -9.67 8.51
C VAL A 169 -6.10 -8.51 8.40
N SER A 170 -7.20 -8.57 9.15
CA SER A 170 -8.27 -7.57 9.10
C SER A 170 -8.72 -7.15 10.49
N ASP A 171 -9.12 -5.88 10.61
CA ASP A 171 -9.79 -5.33 11.79
C ASP A 171 -11.28 -5.63 11.65
N LEU A 172 -11.80 -6.54 12.48
CA LEU A 172 -13.20 -6.97 12.39
C LEU A 172 -14.18 -5.90 12.87
N ASP A 173 -13.75 -5.01 13.76
CA ASP A 173 -14.57 -3.91 14.28
C ASP A 173 -14.74 -2.83 13.22
N LYS A 174 -13.63 -2.40 12.62
CA LYS A 174 -13.61 -1.34 11.60
C LYS A 174 -13.90 -1.84 10.19
N LYS A 175 -13.92 -3.16 9.98
CA LYS A 175 -14.12 -3.82 8.68
C LYS A 175 -13.10 -3.36 7.64
N CYS A 176 -11.84 -3.24 8.04
CA CYS A 176 -10.76 -2.80 7.17
C CYS A 176 -9.61 -3.81 7.14
N LEU A 177 -8.84 -3.76 6.06
CA LEU A 177 -7.60 -4.51 5.91
C LEU A 177 -6.54 -3.90 6.84
N ILE A 178 -5.84 -4.74 7.59
CA ILE A 178 -4.66 -4.34 8.37
C ILE A 178 -3.40 -4.68 7.57
N ASP A 179 -3.28 -5.93 7.11
CA ASP A 179 -2.05 -6.41 6.46
C ASP A 179 -2.31 -7.60 5.52
N VAL A 180 -1.40 -7.81 4.57
CA VAL A 180 -1.36 -8.97 3.68
C VAL A 180 0.04 -9.58 3.68
N ILE A 181 0.20 -10.65 4.43
CA ILE A 181 1.48 -11.33 4.60
C ILE A 181 1.69 -12.30 3.44
N ALA A 182 2.80 -12.14 2.72
CA ALA A 182 3.13 -12.89 1.52
C ALA A 182 3.59 -14.35 1.80
N SER A 183 3.06 -14.98 2.85
CA SER A 183 3.42 -16.34 3.26
C SER A 183 2.26 -17.07 3.92
N ARG A 184 2.48 -18.37 4.12
CA ARG A 184 1.60 -19.34 4.78
C ARG A 184 2.38 -20.30 5.69
N THR A 185 3.67 -20.10 5.88
CA THR A 185 4.45 -20.89 6.85
C THR A 185 4.20 -20.30 8.24
N GLN A 186 4.20 -21.15 9.28
CA GLN A 186 3.94 -20.67 10.63
C GLN A 186 5.05 -19.73 11.07
N GLU A 187 6.28 -20.09 10.72
CA GLU A 187 7.51 -19.40 11.07
C GLU A 187 7.53 -17.97 10.52
N GLU A 188 7.21 -17.78 9.24
CA GLU A 188 7.19 -16.43 8.63
C GLU A 188 6.01 -15.59 9.14
N LEU A 189 4.86 -16.21 9.42
CA LEU A 189 3.73 -15.50 10.02
C LEU A 189 4.06 -15.02 11.43
N ILE A 190 4.70 -15.87 12.25
CA ILE A 190 5.17 -15.51 13.59
C ILE A 190 6.19 -14.37 13.49
N GLU A 191 7.17 -14.47 12.59
CA GLU A 191 8.19 -13.45 12.41
C GLU A 191 7.56 -12.09 12.08
N VAL A 192 6.70 -12.03 11.05
CA VAL A 192 6.07 -10.78 10.61
C VAL A 192 5.14 -10.20 11.67
N LEU A 193 4.28 -11.03 12.25
CA LEU A 193 3.32 -10.53 13.25
C LEU A 193 4.01 -10.12 14.56
N SER A 194 5.13 -10.76 14.92
CA SER A 194 5.90 -10.42 16.12
C SER A 194 6.66 -9.08 16.00
N GLN A 195 6.84 -8.55 14.79
CA GLN A 195 7.37 -7.20 14.59
C GLN A 195 6.42 -6.12 15.12
N GLN A 196 5.14 -6.44 15.32
CA GLN A 196 4.19 -5.50 15.90
C GLN A 196 4.51 -5.24 17.38
N PRO A 197 4.37 -3.99 17.84
CA PRO A 197 4.58 -3.62 19.23
C PRO A 197 3.86 -4.54 20.20
N LYS A 198 4.58 -4.96 21.26
CA LYS A 198 4.07 -5.91 22.24
C LYS A 198 2.75 -5.45 22.88
N ASP A 199 2.63 -4.15 23.16
CA ASP A 199 1.43 -3.55 23.76
C ASP A 199 0.20 -3.61 22.84
N ILE A 200 0.39 -3.68 21.52
CA ILE A 200 -0.68 -3.90 20.55
C ILE A 200 -1.08 -5.36 20.55
N ARG A 201 -0.10 -6.27 20.50
CA ARG A 201 -0.35 -7.71 20.47
C ARG A 201 -1.07 -8.20 21.73
N GLU A 202 -0.74 -7.66 22.89
CA GLU A 202 -1.39 -7.99 24.17
C GLU A 202 -2.83 -7.44 24.29
N LYS A 203 -3.21 -6.45 23.48
CA LYS A 203 -4.57 -5.87 23.45
C LYS A 203 -5.54 -6.64 22.56
N VAL A 204 -5.05 -7.59 21.77
CA VAL A 204 -5.91 -8.44 20.95
C VAL A 204 -6.68 -9.40 21.86
N GLU A 205 -8.00 -9.30 21.82
CA GLU A 205 -8.94 -10.07 22.66
C GLU A 205 -9.42 -11.31 21.90
N GLU A 206 -9.67 -11.20 20.59
CA GLU A 206 -10.14 -12.32 19.76
C GLU A 206 -9.44 -12.36 18.40
N VAL A 207 -9.10 -13.57 17.95
CA VAL A 207 -8.66 -13.82 16.57
C VAL A 207 -9.60 -14.82 15.91
N CYS A 208 -10.34 -14.34 14.92
CA CYS A 208 -11.20 -15.15 14.07
C CYS A 208 -10.37 -15.78 12.93
N ILE A 209 -10.39 -17.10 12.80
CA ILE A 209 -9.65 -17.84 11.78
C ILE A 209 -10.53 -18.76 10.93
N ASP A 210 -10.10 -19.02 9.69
CA ASP A 210 -10.54 -20.22 8.97
C ASP A 210 -9.92 -21.50 9.60
N ARG A 211 -10.27 -22.68 9.08
CA ARG A 211 -9.89 -24.00 9.57
C ARG A 211 -8.42 -24.38 9.37
N TRP A 212 -7.56 -23.48 8.91
CA TRP A 212 -6.16 -23.84 8.75
C TRP A 212 -5.50 -23.97 10.13
N GLY A 213 -5.22 -25.22 10.53
CA GLY A 213 -4.65 -25.53 11.85
C GLY A 213 -3.29 -24.88 12.12
N GLY A 214 -2.62 -24.31 11.11
CA GLY A 214 -1.38 -23.58 11.32
C GLY A 214 -1.56 -22.25 12.04
N PHE A 215 -2.72 -21.58 11.90
CA PHE A 215 -2.96 -20.32 12.59
C PHE A 215 -3.08 -20.45 14.11
N VAL A 216 -3.53 -21.61 14.62
CA VAL A 216 -3.68 -21.82 16.06
C VAL A 216 -2.35 -21.57 16.78
N LYS A 217 -1.27 -22.20 16.30
CA LYS A 217 0.07 -22.02 16.86
C LYS A 217 0.58 -20.59 16.72
N VAL A 218 0.36 -19.97 15.55
CA VAL A 218 0.74 -18.57 15.31
C VAL A 218 0.07 -17.65 16.33
N ILE A 219 -1.23 -17.85 16.59
CA ILE A 219 -1.99 -17.00 17.51
C ILE A 219 -1.55 -17.20 18.95
N GLU A 220 -1.39 -18.46 19.39
CA GLU A 220 -0.91 -18.79 20.73
C GLU A 220 0.47 -18.15 21.02
N GLU A 221 1.33 -18.04 20.01
CA GLU A 221 2.66 -17.45 20.15
C GLU A 221 2.66 -15.91 20.07
N VAL A 222 1.88 -15.34 19.15
CA VAL A 222 1.94 -13.90 18.84
C VAL A 222 0.97 -13.08 19.69
N PHE A 223 -0.24 -13.60 19.95
CA PHE A 223 -1.36 -12.91 20.60
C PHE A 223 -1.76 -13.66 21.89
N PRO A 224 -0.96 -13.57 22.96
CA PRO A 224 -1.07 -14.46 24.12
C PRO A 224 -2.39 -14.33 24.92
N ASN A 225 -3.07 -13.18 24.80
CA ASN A 225 -4.34 -12.92 25.49
C ASN A 225 -5.57 -13.20 24.63
N ALA A 226 -5.39 -13.55 23.35
CA ALA A 226 -6.49 -13.67 22.41
C ALA A 226 -7.17 -15.04 22.51
N ILE A 227 -8.50 -15.05 22.47
CA ILE A 227 -9.25 -16.28 22.25
C ILE A 227 -9.35 -16.58 20.75
N ILE A 228 -9.21 -17.85 20.39
CA ILE A 228 -9.35 -18.31 19.01
C ILE A 228 -10.82 -18.57 18.71
N VAL A 229 -11.35 -17.86 17.71
CA VAL A 229 -12.72 -18.01 17.23
C VAL A 229 -12.71 -18.62 15.83
N TYR A 230 -13.49 -19.66 15.60
CA TYR A 230 -13.62 -20.22 14.25
C TYR A 230 -14.68 -19.46 13.45
N ASP A 231 -14.31 -19.04 12.24
CA ASP A 231 -15.19 -18.28 11.37
C ASP A 231 -16.52 -19.02 11.09
N ARG A 232 -17.63 -18.35 11.41
CA ARG A 232 -18.98 -18.90 11.29
C ARG A 232 -19.32 -19.27 9.84
N PHE A 233 -18.89 -18.48 8.87
CA PHE A 233 -19.18 -18.77 7.45
C PHE A 233 -18.53 -20.09 7.03
N HIS A 234 -17.28 -20.32 7.41
CA HIS A 234 -16.58 -21.56 7.14
C HIS A 234 -17.24 -22.73 7.89
N VAL A 235 -17.61 -22.58 9.15
CA VAL A 235 -18.41 -23.56 9.93
C VAL A 235 -19.68 -23.95 9.16
N MET A 236 -20.51 -22.97 8.81
CA MET A 236 -21.78 -23.19 8.12
C MET A 236 -21.60 -23.76 6.71
N LYS A 237 -20.57 -23.36 5.96
CA LYS A 237 -20.27 -23.89 4.62
C LYS A 237 -20.05 -25.41 4.65
N MET A 238 -19.39 -25.93 5.69
CA MET A 238 -19.19 -27.37 5.87
C MET A 238 -20.49 -28.10 6.19
N VAL A 239 -21.27 -27.58 7.15
CA VAL A 239 -22.58 -28.13 7.52
C VAL A 239 -23.48 -28.19 6.29
N ASN A 240 -23.55 -27.08 5.56
CA ASN A 240 -24.35 -26.96 4.34
C ASN A 240 -23.89 -27.92 3.24
N LYS A 241 -22.57 -28.14 3.09
CA LYS A 241 -22.02 -29.14 2.16
C LYS A 241 -22.48 -30.55 2.52
N ARG A 242 -22.38 -30.94 3.80
CA ARG A 242 -22.81 -32.26 4.28
C ARG A 242 -24.31 -32.47 4.17
N LEU A 243 -25.12 -31.47 4.53
CA LEU A 243 -26.57 -31.51 4.33
C LEU A 243 -26.93 -31.69 2.85
N ASN A 244 -26.22 -31.01 1.96
CA ASN A 244 -26.43 -31.16 0.52
C ASN A 244 -26.03 -32.56 0.02
N GLU A 245 -24.97 -33.17 0.54
CA GLU A 245 -24.59 -34.56 0.24
C GLU A 245 -25.68 -35.55 0.68
N ILE A 246 -26.22 -35.41 1.90
CA ILE A 246 -27.31 -36.24 2.42
C ILE A 246 -28.58 -36.07 1.56
N ARG A 247 -28.96 -34.82 1.26
CA ARG A 247 -30.09 -34.52 0.37
C ARG A 247 -29.96 -35.22 -0.98
N CYS A 248 -28.77 -35.21 -1.58
CA CYS A 248 -28.51 -35.90 -2.83
C CYS A 248 -28.63 -37.42 -2.71
N LYS A 249 -28.13 -38.02 -1.61
CA LYS A 249 -28.23 -39.47 -1.33
C LYS A 249 -29.67 -39.93 -1.12
N LEU A 250 -30.51 -39.11 -0.48
CA LEU A 250 -31.94 -39.39 -0.25
C LEU A 250 -32.82 -39.15 -1.48
N GLY A 251 -32.25 -38.84 -2.65
CA GLY A 251 -33.04 -38.59 -3.87
C GLY A 251 -33.88 -37.30 -3.84
N MET A 252 -33.70 -36.45 -2.83
CA MET A 252 -34.45 -35.21 -2.64
C MET A 252 -34.00 -34.15 -3.65
N ARG A 253 -34.52 -34.21 -4.89
CA ARG A 253 -34.11 -33.36 -6.02
C ARG A 253 -35.10 -32.26 -6.44
N ALA A 254 -36.28 -32.17 -5.81
CA ALA A 254 -37.26 -31.13 -6.12
C ALA A 254 -36.69 -29.69 -5.99
N LYS A 255 -37.11 -28.83 -6.91
CA LYS A 255 -36.66 -27.44 -7.02
C LYS A 255 -36.96 -26.68 -5.72
N GLY A 256 -35.94 -26.00 -5.17
CA GLY A 256 -36.06 -25.20 -3.94
C GLY A 256 -35.79 -25.94 -2.62
N MET A 257 -35.70 -27.27 -2.60
CA MET A 257 -35.38 -28.01 -1.36
C MET A 257 -34.01 -27.67 -0.78
N ARG A 258 -33.03 -27.39 -1.64
CA ARG A 258 -31.71 -26.94 -1.19
C ARG A 258 -31.80 -25.65 -0.37
N HIS A 259 -32.65 -24.70 -0.76
CA HIS A 259 -32.84 -23.46 0.00
C HIS A 259 -33.67 -23.70 1.26
N LEU A 260 -34.66 -24.60 1.23
CA LEU A 260 -35.44 -24.96 2.42
C LEU A 260 -34.59 -25.58 3.53
N LEU A 261 -33.64 -26.45 3.17
CA LEU A 261 -32.79 -27.19 4.11
C LEU A 261 -31.58 -26.39 4.61
N LEU A 262 -31.16 -25.36 3.88
CA LEU A 262 -29.95 -24.58 4.17
C LEU A 262 -30.26 -23.17 4.69
N SER A 263 -31.54 -22.85 4.93
CA SER A 263 -31.98 -21.58 5.52
C SER A 263 -32.51 -21.84 6.93
N ASN A 264 -32.32 -20.88 7.83
CA ASN A 264 -32.97 -20.95 9.13
C ASN A 264 -34.48 -20.93 8.94
N ARG A 265 -35.20 -21.67 9.78
CA ARG A 265 -36.66 -21.75 9.70
C ARG A 265 -37.30 -20.37 9.75
N GLU A 266 -36.77 -19.48 10.58
CA GLU A 266 -37.26 -18.12 10.78
C GLU A 266 -37.26 -17.30 9.49
N ASP A 267 -36.20 -17.46 8.68
CA ASP A 267 -35.98 -16.78 7.39
C ASP A 267 -36.85 -17.33 6.24
N LEU A 268 -37.59 -18.41 6.46
CA LEU A 268 -38.47 -18.99 5.47
C LEU A 268 -39.81 -18.25 5.42
N THR A 269 -40.27 -17.94 4.20
CA THR A 269 -41.67 -17.52 3.95
C THR A 269 -42.66 -18.55 4.49
N ILE A 270 -43.88 -18.13 4.88
CA ILE A 270 -44.93 -19.01 5.43
C ILE A 270 -45.18 -20.25 4.54
N ILE A 271 -45.22 -20.08 3.22
CA ILE A 271 -45.42 -21.17 2.25
C ILE A 271 -44.27 -22.20 2.31
N ARG A 272 -43.04 -21.74 2.54
CA ARG A 272 -41.86 -22.59 2.66
C ARG A 272 -41.79 -23.30 4.02
N LYS A 273 -42.19 -22.63 5.11
CA LYS A 273 -42.29 -23.23 6.46
C LYS A 273 -43.22 -24.45 6.50
N ARG A 274 -44.29 -24.45 5.71
CA ARG A 274 -45.23 -25.58 5.58
C ARG A 274 -44.66 -26.80 4.82
N ARG A 275 -43.52 -26.65 4.15
CA ARG A 275 -42.85 -27.71 3.37
C ARG A 275 -41.64 -28.33 4.09
N THR A 276 -41.18 -27.71 5.18
CA THR A 276 -40.25 -28.31 6.14
C THR A 276 -41.06 -29.12 7.15
N ILE A 277 -40.79 -30.43 7.20
CA ILE A 277 -41.38 -31.39 8.16
C ILE A 277 -41.02 -30.98 9.58
#